data_AF-A0A6H9I5Y9-F1
#
_entry.id   AF-A0A6H9I5Y9-F1
#
_cell.length_a   1.000
_cell.length_b   1.000
_cell.length_c   1.000
_cell.angle_alpha   90.00
_cell.angle_beta   90.00
_cell.angle_gamma   90.00
#
_symmetry.space_group_name_H-M   'P 1'
#
loop_
_entity.id
_entity.type
_entity.pdbx_description
1 polymer ?
#
loop_
_entity_poly.entity_id
_entity_poly.type
_entity_poly.pdbx_seq_one_letter_code
_entity_poly.pdbx_strand_id
1 'polypeptide(L)'
;MNSEVSLVEEVRFSVLSRRIKIIGIVIIVALFITYLAGLFVTASYVNKDFAILNLISLIACTAMCIVSIYIRKALLSKVNSKNFINKYFSTHIISFAICETGGLFSITTNLFINSNIMYASVSVLIAIIYVFLNFPRHGDLGKLNLEKGV
;
A
#
# COMPACT_ATOMS: atom_id res chain seq x y z
N MET A 1 4.25 20.86 25.81
CA MET A 1 5.68 21.14 25.52
C MET A 1 5.83 20.97 24.02
N ASN A 2 6.02 22.06 23.28
CA ASN A 2 6.35 21.99 21.85
C ASN A 2 7.83 21.61 21.77
N SER A 3 8.13 20.34 21.53
CA SER A 3 9.43 19.96 21.01
C SER A 3 9.52 20.53 19.60
N GLU A 4 10.29 21.60 19.45
CA GLU A 4 10.72 22.05 18.13
C GLU A 4 11.48 20.89 17.48
N VAL A 5 10.82 20.21 16.53
CA VAL A 5 11.47 19.21 15.70
C VAL A 5 12.64 19.90 15.02
N SER A 6 13.84 19.36 15.16
CA SER A 6 15.02 20.01 14.61
C SER A 6 14.88 20.19 13.10
N LEU A 7 15.30 21.34 12.58
CA LEU A 7 15.21 21.67 11.14
C LEU A 7 15.89 20.60 10.26
N VAL A 8 16.92 19.93 10.79
CA VAL A 8 17.60 18.80 10.16
C VAL A 8 16.68 17.57 10.01
N GLU A 9 15.87 17.26 11.03
CA GLU A 9 14.91 16.15 10.99
C GLU A 9 13.74 16.44 10.04
N GLU A 10 13.26 17.68 9.98
CA GLU A 10 12.22 18.09 9.02
C GLU A 10 12.69 17.95 7.57
N VAL A 11 13.92 18.37 7.27
CA VAL A 11 14.52 18.22 5.93
C VAL A 11 14.67 16.73 5.58
N ARG A 12 15.15 15.90 6.53
CA ARG A 12 15.26 14.45 6.33
C ARG A 12 13.90 13.81 6.08
N PHE A 13 12.88 14.17 6.86
CA PHE A 13 11.51 13.72 6.68
C PHE A 13 10.97 14.11 5.31
N SER A 14 11.16 15.36 4.89
CA SER A 14 10.67 15.87 3.60
C SER A 14 11.26 15.09 2.42
N VAL A 15 12.58 14.89 2.42
CA VAL A 15 13.27 14.12 1.37
C VAL A 15 12.79 12.66 1.35
N LEU A 16 12.69 12.03 2.52
CA LEU A 16 12.27 10.63 2.62
C LEU A 16 10.80 10.44 2.23
N SER A 17 9.93 11.34 2.67
CA SER A 17 8.50 11.38 2.34
C SER A 17 8.29 11.47 0.84
N ARG A 18 9.06 12.30 0.13
CA ARG A 18 9.01 12.38 -1.34
C ARG A 18 9.38 11.05 -2.00
N ARG A 19 10.47 10.41 -1.56
CA ARG A 19 10.89 9.10 -2.10
C ARG A 19 9.82 8.02 -1.89
N ILE A 20 9.24 7.97 -0.70
CA ILE A 20 8.16 7.02 -0.37
C ILE A 20 6.93 7.27 -1.25
N LYS A 21 6.54 8.53 -1.44
CA LYS A 21 5.40 8.89 -2.32
C LYS A 21 5.66 8.47 -3.76
N ILE A 22 6.87 8.68 -4.29
CA ILE A 22 7.24 8.24 -5.64
C ILE A 22 7.06 6.72 -5.77
N ILE A 23 7.56 5.94 -4.80
CA ILE A 23 7.39 4.48 -4.80
C ILE A 23 5.91 4.09 -4.74
N GLY A 24 5.11 4.74 -3.89
CA GLY A 24 3.67 4.49 -3.81
C GLY A 24 2.94 4.77 -5.13
N ILE A 25 3.34 5.83 -5.84
CA ILE A 25 2.81 6.14 -7.18
C ILE A 25 3.22 5.05 -8.19
N VAL A 26 4.49 4.60 -8.16
CA VAL A 26 4.97 3.52 -9.04
C VAL A 26 4.15 2.24 -8.83
N ILE A 27 3.82 1.89 -7.59
CA ILE A 27 2.99 0.72 -7.26
C ILE A 27 1.56 0.88 -7.82
N ILE A 28 0.96 2.07 -7.70
CA ILE A 28 -0.35 2.36 -8.30
C ILE A 28 -0.31 2.18 -9.82
N VAL A 29 0.73 2.69 -10.47
CA VAL A 29 0.92 2.55 -11.92
C VAL A 29 1.09 1.08 -12.30
N ALA A 30 1.87 0.30 -11.55
CA ALA A 30 2.07 -1.12 -11.81
C ALA A 30 0.76 -1.92 -11.67
N LEU A 31 -0.05 -1.64 -10.64
CA LEU A 31 -1.39 -2.23 -10.49
C LEU A 31 -2.29 -1.90 -11.68
N PHE A 32 -2.26 -0.65 -12.14
CA PHE A 32 -3.06 -0.20 -13.28
C PHE A 32 -2.63 -0.88 -14.58
N ILE A 33 -1.31 -0.99 -14.84
CA ILE A 33 -0.77 -1.70 -16.00
C ILE A 33 -1.19 -3.18 -15.97
N THR A 34 -1.10 -3.83 -14.81
CA THR A 34 -1.49 -5.24 -14.65
C THR A 34 -2.99 -5.43 -14.91
N TYR A 35 -3.83 -4.52 -14.42
CA TYR A 35 -5.26 -4.50 -14.72
C TYR A 35 -5.52 -4.37 -16.23
N LEU A 36 -4.87 -3.40 -16.90
CA LEU A 36 -5.02 -3.21 -18.35
C LEU A 36 -4.57 -4.45 -19.12
N ALA A 37 -3.43 -5.06 -18.76
CA ALA A 37 -2.96 -6.29 -19.37
C ALA A 37 -4.00 -7.43 -19.22
N GLY A 38 -4.65 -7.52 -18.06
CA GLY A 38 -5.70 -8.49 -17.78
C GLY A 38 -6.95 -8.34 -18.68
N LEU A 39 -7.26 -7.12 -19.15
CA LEU A 39 -8.39 -6.90 -20.07
C LEU A 39 -8.18 -7.51 -21.45
N PHE A 40 -6.92 -7.77 -21.84
CA PHE A 40 -6.57 -8.36 -23.14
C PHE A 40 -6.41 -9.89 -23.09
N VAL A 41 -6.71 -10.54 -21.96
CA VAL A 41 -6.63 -12.00 -21.83
C VAL A 41 -7.76 -12.66 -22.62
N THR A 42 -7.40 -13.62 -23.48
CA THR A 42 -8.34 -14.33 -24.34
C THR A 42 -9.34 -15.16 -23.53
N ALA A 43 -10.62 -15.07 -23.90
CA ALA A 43 -11.73 -15.76 -23.23
C ALA A 43 -11.60 -17.30 -23.17
N SER A 44 -10.74 -17.90 -23.98
CA SER A 44 -10.46 -19.34 -23.99
C SER A 44 -9.74 -19.85 -22.73
N TYR A 45 -9.15 -18.95 -21.92
CA TYR A 45 -8.49 -19.29 -20.66
C TYR A 45 -9.37 -19.07 -19.42
N VAL A 46 -10.63 -18.67 -19.62
CA VAL A 46 -11.52 -18.22 -18.56
C VAL A 46 -12.43 -19.35 -18.10
N ASN A 47 -12.45 -19.60 -16.80
CA ASN A 47 -13.35 -20.59 -16.20
C ASN A 47 -14.42 -19.90 -15.34
N LYS A 48 -15.60 -19.70 -15.92
CA LYS A 48 -16.70 -18.95 -15.27
C LYS A 48 -17.38 -19.69 -14.12
N ASP A 49 -17.16 -21.00 -13.97
CA ASP A 49 -17.77 -21.82 -12.91
C ASP A 49 -17.19 -21.46 -11.52
N PHE A 50 -16.06 -20.76 -11.49
CA PHE A 50 -15.40 -20.28 -10.29
C PHE A 50 -15.87 -18.89 -9.84
N ALA A 51 -17.13 -18.53 -10.08
CA ALA A 51 -17.66 -17.20 -9.70
C ALA A 51 -17.44 -16.84 -8.21
N ILE A 52 -17.43 -17.84 -7.31
CA ILE A 52 -17.18 -17.63 -5.88
C ILE A 52 -15.76 -17.12 -5.58
N LEU A 53 -14.78 -17.46 -6.43
CA LEU A 53 -13.41 -16.95 -6.31
C LEU A 53 -13.36 -15.43 -6.49
N ASN A 54 -14.33 -14.82 -7.19
CA ASN A 54 -14.40 -13.36 -7.31
C ASN A 54 -14.66 -12.68 -5.97
N LEU A 55 -15.58 -13.25 -5.19
CA LEU A 55 -15.93 -12.72 -3.87
C LEU A 55 -14.80 -12.97 -2.87
N ILE A 56 -14.23 -14.18 -2.87
CA ILE A 56 -13.12 -14.54 -1.97
C ILE A 56 -11.91 -13.65 -2.24
N SER A 57 -11.55 -13.41 -3.50
CA SER A 57 -10.41 -12.57 -3.85
C SER A 57 -10.62 -11.10 -3.43
N LEU A 58 -11.84 -10.58 -3.57
CA LEU A 58 -12.20 -9.23 -3.15
C LEU A 58 -12.11 -9.07 -1.62
N ILE A 59 -12.61 -10.06 -0.86
CA ILE A 59 -12.51 -10.09 0.60
C ILE A 59 -11.03 -10.14 1.01
N ALA A 60 -10.24 -11.01 0.39
CA ALA A 60 -8.81 -11.11 0.65
C ALA A 60 -8.05 -9.80 0.36
N CYS A 61 -8.34 -9.15 -0.77
CA CYS A 61 -7.79 -7.84 -1.12
C CYS A 61 -8.12 -6.80 -0.05
N THR A 62 -9.39 -6.71 0.34
CA THR A 62 -9.86 -5.77 1.37
C THR A 62 -9.18 -6.03 2.71
N ALA A 63 -9.10 -7.30 3.13
CA ALA A 63 -8.45 -7.69 4.37
C ALA A 63 -6.95 -7.33 4.38
N MET A 64 -6.21 -7.65 3.32
CA MET A 64 -4.79 -7.29 3.20
C MET A 64 -4.59 -5.78 3.21
N CYS A 65 -5.43 -5.03 2.48
CA CYS A 65 -5.40 -3.57 2.46
C CYS A 65 -5.64 -2.98 3.86
N ILE A 66 -6.63 -3.48 4.61
CA ILE A 66 -6.88 -3.07 5.99
C ILE A 66 -5.68 -3.40 6.89
N VAL A 67 -5.18 -4.63 6.83
CA VAL A 67 -4.03 -5.11 7.60
C VAL A 67 -2.79 -4.24 7.34
N SER A 68 -2.58 -3.78 6.11
CA SER A 68 -1.45 -2.89 5.76
C SER A 68 -1.41 -1.61 6.59
N ILE A 69 -2.57 -1.03 6.92
CA ILE A 69 -2.69 0.18 7.73
C ILE A 69 -2.33 -0.11 9.18
N TYR A 70 -2.80 -1.23 9.73
CA TYR A 70 -2.48 -1.62 11.10
C TYR A 70 -0.99 -1.93 11.25
N ILE A 71 -0.41 -2.64 10.28
CA ILE A 71 1.03 -2.91 10.24
C ILE A 71 1.81 -1.60 10.15
N ARG A 72 1.38 -0.64 9.31
CA ARG A 72 2.02 0.68 9.23
C ARG A 72 2.07 1.34 10.59
N LYS A 73 0.93 1.42 11.29
CA LYS A 73 0.83 2.04 12.62
C LYS A 73 1.73 1.32 13.64
N ALA A 74 1.72 -0.01 13.64
CA ALA A 74 2.51 -0.82 14.56
C ALA A 74 4.02 -0.75 14.31
N LEU A 75 4.45 -0.51 13.07
CA LEU A 75 5.86 -0.34 12.72
C LEU A 75 6.33 1.11 12.95
N LEU A 76 5.48 2.12 12.69
CA LEU A 76 5.79 3.52 12.96
C LEU A 76 6.06 3.77 14.45
N SER A 77 5.36 3.09 15.37
CA SER A 77 5.61 3.20 16.81
C SER A 77 7.01 2.71 17.24
N LYS A 78 7.69 1.94 16.38
CA LYS A 78 9.04 1.39 16.62
C LYS A 78 10.16 2.22 15.97
N VAL A 79 9.82 3.34 15.33
CA VAL A 79 10.77 4.27 14.71
C VAL A 79 11.31 5.24 15.78
N ASN A 80 12.63 5.42 15.82
CA ASN A 80 13.32 6.36 16.70
C ASN A 80 14.33 7.20 15.91
N SER A 81 14.92 8.23 16.52
CA SER A 81 15.87 9.13 15.85
C SER A 81 17.09 8.41 15.26
N LYS A 82 17.60 7.38 15.95
CA LYS A 82 18.77 6.59 15.52
C LYS A 82 18.53 5.72 14.28
N ASN A 83 17.29 5.26 14.08
CA ASN A 83 16.95 4.37 12.96
C ASN A 83 15.90 4.96 12.01
N PHE A 84 15.67 6.26 12.09
CA PHE A 84 14.58 6.96 11.40
C PHE A 84 14.55 6.65 9.90
N ILE A 85 15.67 6.86 9.19
CA ILE A 85 15.72 6.69 7.73
C ILE A 85 15.29 5.28 7.32
N ASN A 86 15.94 4.26 7.88
CA ASN A 86 15.71 2.88 7.47
C ASN A 86 14.33 2.38 7.91
N LYS A 87 13.95 2.57 9.18
CA LYS A 87 12.68 2.03 9.67
C LYS A 87 11.48 2.79 9.13
N TYR A 88 11.54 4.12 9.00
CA TYR A 88 10.44 4.89 8.44
C TYR A 88 10.19 4.50 6.98
N PHE A 89 11.26 4.41 6.18
CA PHE A 89 11.18 3.96 4.79
C PHE A 89 10.61 2.55 4.66
N SER A 90 11.20 1.58 5.37
CA SER A 90 10.74 0.18 5.32
C SER A 90 9.30 0.01 5.80
N THR A 91 8.87 0.79 6.80
CA THR A 91 7.48 0.74 7.28
C THR A 91 6.49 1.04 6.18
N HIS A 92 6.72 2.11 5.40
CA HIS A 92 5.81 2.46 4.31
C HIS A 92 5.91 1.49 3.14
N ILE A 93 7.10 1.00 2.80
CA ILE A 93 7.28 0.00 1.74
C ILE A 93 6.55 -1.30 2.06
N ILE A 94 6.70 -1.81 3.29
CA ILE A 94 6.02 -3.04 3.71
C ILE A 94 4.50 -2.87 3.60
N SER A 95 3.98 -1.73 4.06
CA SER A 95 2.54 -1.44 3.93
C SER A 95 2.09 -1.36 2.47
N PHE A 96 2.87 -0.76 1.59
CA PHE A 96 2.53 -0.75 0.16
C PHE A 96 2.58 -2.14 -0.45
N ALA A 97 3.60 -2.95 -0.17
CA ALA A 97 3.75 -4.30 -0.69
C ALA A 97 2.59 -5.22 -0.29
N ILE A 98 2.09 -5.09 0.94
CA ILE A 98 0.91 -5.85 1.41
C ILE A 98 -0.34 -5.43 0.62
N CYS A 99 -0.52 -4.12 0.41
CA CYS A 99 -1.65 -3.60 -0.34
C CYS A 99 -1.59 -4.01 -1.83
N GLU A 100 -0.40 -3.95 -2.42
CA GLU A 100 -0.11 -4.39 -3.79
C GLU A 100 -0.38 -5.89 -3.96
N THR A 101 0.07 -6.72 -3.02
CA THR A 101 -0.18 -8.17 -3.03
C THR A 101 -1.67 -8.47 -3.06
N GLY A 102 -2.47 -7.79 -2.22
CA GLY A 102 -3.92 -7.94 -2.21
C GLY A 102 -4.57 -7.51 -3.52
N GLY A 103 -4.15 -6.37 -4.07
CA GLY A 103 -4.60 -5.86 -5.37
C GLY A 103 -4.28 -6.82 -6.52
N LEU A 104 -3.03 -7.25 -6.64
CA LEU A 104 -2.56 -8.17 -7.67
C LEU A 104 -3.25 -9.54 -7.57
N PHE A 105 -3.42 -10.07 -6.36
CA PHE A 105 -4.14 -11.33 -6.16
C PHE A 105 -5.56 -11.26 -6.69
N SER A 106 -6.27 -10.16 -6.38
CA SER A 106 -7.65 -10.00 -6.82
C SER A 106 -7.77 -9.65 -8.30
N ILE A 107 -6.87 -8.85 -8.86
CA ILE A 107 -6.78 -8.61 -10.32
C ILE A 107 -6.54 -9.93 -11.06
N THR A 108 -5.56 -10.70 -10.62
CA THR A 108 -5.23 -12.01 -11.23
C THR A 108 -6.43 -12.94 -11.19
N THR A 109 -7.06 -13.10 -10.03
CA THR A 109 -8.19 -14.01 -9.88
C THR A 109 -9.41 -13.54 -10.68
N ASN A 110 -9.71 -12.24 -10.65
CA ASN A 110 -10.95 -11.73 -11.23
C ASN A 110 -10.84 -11.55 -12.74
N LEU A 111 -9.74 -11.00 -13.26
CA LEU A 111 -9.56 -10.80 -14.71
C LEU A 111 -8.97 -12.02 -15.40
N PHE A 112 -7.87 -12.57 -14.91
CA PHE A 112 -7.13 -13.60 -15.65
C PHE A 112 -7.79 -14.98 -15.55
N ILE A 113 -8.48 -15.29 -14.45
CA ILE A 113 -9.17 -16.58 -14.28
C ILE A 113 -10.66 -16.48 -14.66
N ASN A 114 -11.35 -15.44 -14.19
CA ASN A 114 -12.81 -15.33 -14.28
C ASN A 114 -13.32 -14.29 -15.30
N SER A 115 -12.44 -13.46 -15.88
CA SER A 115 -12.81 -12.34 -16.78
C SER A 115 -13.90 -11.40 -16.22
N ASN A 116 -13.98 -11.28 -14.90
CA ASN A 116 -14.93 -10.43 -14.20
C ASN A 116 -14.34 -9.03 -13.96
N ILE A 117 -14.57 -8.15 -14.94
CA ILE A 117 -14.09 -6.77 -14.95
C ILE A 117 -14.61 -5.99 -13.74
N MET A 118 -15.87 -6.19 -13.35
CA MET A 118 -16.48 -5.44 -12.24
C MET A 118 -15.73 -5.65 -10.93
N TYR A 119 -15.51 -6.91 -10.55
CA TYR A 119 -14.80 -7.22 -9.30
C TYR A 119 -13.34 -6.79 -9.35
N ALA A 120 -12.67 -6.93 -10.50
CA ALA A 120 -11.30 -6.45 -10.66
C ALA A 120 -11.18 -4.93 -10.53
N SER A 121 -12.09 -4.17 -11.15
CA SER A 121 -12.13 -2.71 -11.05
C SER A 121 -12.33 -2.24 -9.60
N VAL A 122 -13.23 -2.91 -8.87
CA VAL A 122 -13.45 -2.62 -7.44
C VAL A 122 -12.17 -2.90 -6.64
N SER A 123 -11.49 -4.02 -6.88
CA SER A 123 -10.24 -4.35 -6.20
C SER A 123 -9.12 -3.36 -6.49
N VAL A 124 -8.98 -2.91 -7.74
CA VAL A 124 -8.03 -1.84 -8.11
C VAL A 124 -8.34 -0.56 -7.34
N LEU A 125 -9.61 -0.15 -7.30
CA LEU A 125 -10.02 1.05 -6.58
C LEU A 125 -9.70 0.95 -5.08
N ILE A 126 -10.01 -0.19 -4.45
CA ILE A 126 -9.68 -0.47 -3.04
C ILE A 126 -8.17 -0.38 -2.84
N ALA A 127 -7.37 -1.08 -3.64
CA ALA A 127 -5.92 -1.07 -3.50
C ALA A 127 -5.34 0.35 -3.63
N ILE A 128 -5.79 1.12 -4.63
CA ILE A 128 -5.35 2.51 -4.82
C ILE A 128 -5.68 3.37 -3.59
N ILE A 129 -6.93 3.32 -3.11
CA ILE A 129 -7.35 4.07 -1.92
C ILE A 129 -6.45 3.74 -0.73
N TYR A 130 -6.19 2.45 -0.48
CA TYR A 130 -5.39 2.03 0.66
C TYR A 130 -3.89 2.32 0.50
N VAL A 131 -3.34 2.30 -0.72
CA VAL A 131 -1.99 2.82 -0.98
C VAL A 131 -1.92 4.31 -0.62
N PHE A 132 -2.89 5.13 -1.04
CA PHE A 132 -2.97 6.55 -0.65
C PHE A 132 -3.10 6.74 0.86
N LEU A 133 -3.89 5.91 1.55
CA LEU A 133 -4.01 5.95 3.01
C LEU A 133 -2.71 5.59 3.73
N ASN A 134 -1.81 4.86 3.06
CA ASN A 134 -0.49 4.51 3.58
C ASN A 134 0.60 5.54 3.25
N PHE A 135 0.28 6.63 2.54
CA PHE A 135 1.27 7.68 2.27
C PHE A 135 1.76 8.36 3.56
N PRO A 136 3.02 8.82 3.58
CA PRO A 136 3.59 9.56 4.70
C PRO A 136 2.84 10.88 4.92
N ARG A 137 2.46 11.16 6.17
CA ARG A 137 1.72 12.37 6.58
C ARG A 137 2.54 13.19 7.56
N HIS A 138 2.38 14.52 7.53
CA HIS A 138 3.10 15.42 8.44
C HIS A 138 2.83 15.09 9.92
N GLY A 139 1.62 14.65 10.24
CA GLY A 139 1.25 14.17 11.58
C GLY A 139 1.93 12.87 12.02
N ASP A 140 2.75 12.23 11.17
CA ASP A 140 3.58 11.10 11.56
C ASP A 140 4.75 11.59 12.43
N LEU A 141 5.31 12.79 12.19
CA LEU A 141 6.43 13.36 12.97
C LEU A 141 6.10 13.48 14.47
N GLY A 142 4.92 14.00 14.79
CA GLY A 142 4.47 14.15 16.19
C GLY A 142 4.13 12.83 16.89
N LYS A 143 4.11 11.71 16.17
CA LYS A 143 3.87 10.36 16.73
C LYS A 143 5.15 9.54 16.89
N LEU A 144 6.26 10.05 16.38
CA LEU A 144 7.55 9.39 16.51
C LEU A 144 8.12 9.68 17.90
N ASN A 145 8.72 8.66 18.53
CA ASN A 145 9.45 8.81 19.79
C ASN A 145 10.81 9.50 19.53
N LEU A 146 10.81 10.70 18.96
CA LEU A 146 12.02 11.47 18.67
C LEU A 146 12.63 12.06 19.95
N GLU A 147 11.86 12.19 21.03
CA GLU A 147 12.29 12.79 22.29
C GLU A 147 13.12 11.89 23.22
N LYS A 148 13.20 10.56 23.00
CA LYS A 148 13.94 9.64 23.89
C LYS A 148 15.42 9.48 23.53
N GLY A 149 16.01 10.53 23.00
CA GLY A 149 17.36 10.58 22.48
C GLY A 149 18.33 11.45 23.28
N VAL A 150 18.12 11.61 24.59
CA VAL A 150 19.11 12.07 25.57
C VAL A 150 18.98 11.22 26.81
#